data_AF-A0A367M3I1-F1
#
_entry.id   AF-A0A367M3I1-F1
#
_cell.length_a   1.000
_cell.length_b   1.000
_cell.length_c   1.000
_cell.angle_alpha   90.00
_cell.angle_beta   90.00
_cell.angle_gamma   90.00
#
_symmetry.space_group_name_H-M   'P 1'
#
loop_
_entity.id
_entity.type
_entity.pdbx_description
1 polymer ?
#
loop_
_entity_poly.entity_id
_entity_poly.type
_entity_poly.pdbx_seq_one_letter_code
_entity_poly.pdbx_strand_id
1 'polypeptide(L)' 'NAKGERRYRVNPDRCPTYTDALEQQVWGTNGEPDKSADIDHPNDAGGYFIHKEYPITKYSLAGVS' A
#
# COMPACT_ATOMS: atom_id res chain seq x y z
N ASN A 1 0.26 12.04 2.89
CA ASN A 1 -1.13 12.55 2.88
C ASN A 1 -1.16 13.87 2.10
N ALA A 2 -2.33 14.50 1.89
CA ALA A 2 -2.43 15.77 1.15
C ALA A 2 -1.67 16.95 1.82
N LYS A 3 -1.16 16.77 3.04
CA LYS A 3 -0.34 17.74 3.78
C LYS A 3 1.17 17.49 3.65
N GLY A 4 1.59 16.59 2.75
CA GLY A 4 3.00 16.21 2.57
C GLY A 4 3.56 15.25 3.63
N GLU A 5 2.87 15.03 4.74
CA GLU A 5 3.36 14.18 5.82
C GLU A 5 3.34 12.69 5.42
N ARG A 6 4.37 11.96 5.85
CA ARG A 6 4.49 10.50 5.74
C ARG A 6 4.31 9.88 7.12
N ARG A 7 3.16 9.25 7.33
CA ARG A 7 2.78 8.60 8.60
C ARG A 7 2.92 7.08 8.56
N TYR A 8 2.91 6.50 7.37
CA TYR A 8 3.21 5.09 7.18
C TYR A 8 4.73 4.92 7.13
N ARG A 9 5.27 4.14 8.08
CA ARG A 9 6.70 3.85 8.21
C ARG A 9 6.87 2.36 8.39
N VAL A 10 7.93 1.81 7.80
CA VAL A 10 8.33 0.41 7.92
C VAL A 10 9.67 0.38 8.66
N ASN A 11 9.84 -0.58 9.56
CA ASN A 11 11.12 -0.82 10.22
C ASN A 11 11.89 -1.88 9.43
N PRO A 12 13.00 -1.54 8.75
CA PRO A 12 13.70 -2.48 7.88
C PRO A 12 14.36 -3.63 8.65
N ASP A 13 14.86 -3.36 9.86
CA ASP A 13 15.52 -4.38 10.68
C ASP A 13 14.54 -5.43 11.22
N ARG A 14 13.30 -5.02 11.49
CA ARG A 14 12.26 -5.90 12.04
C ARG A 14 11.33 -6.49 10.98
N CYS A 15 11.26 -5.86 9.81
CA CYS A 15 10.40 -6.28 8.70
C CYS A 15 11.21 -6.39 7.39
N PRO A 16 12.30 -7.18 7.35
CA PRO A 16 13.18 -7.24 6.19
C PRO A 16 12.43 -7.71 4.94
N THR A 17 11.62 -8.78 5.03
CA THR A 17 10.85 -9.29 3.88
C THR A 17 9.86 -8.28 3.32
N TYR A 18 9.21 -7.49 4.18
CA TYR A 18 8.27 -6.47 3.70
C TYR A 18 9.01 -5.29 3.07
N THR A 19 10.18 -4.95 3.62
CA THR A 19 11.05 -3.90 3.05
C THR A 19 11.56 -4.33 1.68
N ASP A 20 12.10 -5.53 1.56
CA ASP A 20 12.57 -6.10 0.29
C ASP A 20 11.47 -6.11 -0.78
N ALA A 21 10.27 -6.55 -0.41
CA ALA A 21 9.11 -6.56 -1.31
C ALA A 21 8.71 -5.15 -1.78
N LEU A 22 8.70 -4.15 -0.88
CA LEU A 22 8.40 -2.77 -1.23
C LEU A 22 9.46 -2.15 -2.14
N GLU A 23 10.72 -2.51 -1.95
CA GLU A 23 11.86 -1.99 -2.74
C GLU A 23 11.96 -2.64 -4.13
N GLN A 24 11.55 -3.90 -4.26
CA GLN A 24 11.77 -4.70 -5.47
C GLN A 24 10.53 -4.89 -6.35
N GLN A 25 9.32 -4.59 -5.87
CA GLN A 25 8.11 -4.78 -6.68
C GLN A 25 8.09 -3.83 -7.89
N VAL A 26 8.14 -4.42 -9.08
CA VAL A 26 8.08 -3.70 -10.37
C VAL A 26 6.66 -3.70 -10.95
N TRP A 27 6.43 -2.81 -11.91
CA TRP A 27 5.19 -2.79 -12.70
C TRP A 27 5.29 -3.74 -13.90
N GLY A 28 4.23 -4.49 -14.14
CA GLY A 28 4.05 -5.29 -15.36
C GLY A 28 3.65 -4.42 -16.56
N THR A 29 3.70 -5.01 -17.75
CA THR A 29 3.34 -4.34 -19.01
C THR A 29 1.85 -4.03 -19.14
N ASN A 30 1.03 -4.64 -18.29
CA ASN A 30 -0.42 -4.43 -18.21
C ASN A 30 -0.82 -3.25 -17.31
N GLY A 31 0.15 -2.53 -16.72
CA GLY A 31 -0.13 -1.41 -15.81
C GLY A 31 -0.51 -1.83 -14.38
N GLU A 32 -0.39 -3.11 -14.05
CA GLU A 32 -0.55 -3.65 -12.70
C GLU A 32 0.81 -4.06 -12.11
N PRO A 33 0.95 -4.22 -10.79
CA PRO A 33 2.18 -4.75 -10.21
C PRO A 33 2.48 -6.16 -10.75
N ASP A 34 3.74 -6.45 -11.06
CA ASP A 34 4.15 -7.78 -11.49
C ASP A 34 4.05 -8.78 -10.34
N LYS A 35 3.30 -9.87 -10.56
CA LYS A 35 3.10 -10.97 -9.60
C LYS A 35 3.95 -12.20 -9.92
N SER A 36 4.63 -12.23 -11.08
CA SER A 36 5.41 -13.40 -11.50
C SER A 36 6.67 -13.63 -10.66
N ALA A 37 7.19 -12.57 -10.03
CA ALA A 37 8.32 -12.61 -9.13
C ALA A 37 7.99 -13.13 -7.72
N ASP A 38 6.70 -13.36 -7.39
CA ASP A 38 6.23 -13.95 -6.11
C ASP A 38 6.53 -13.13 -4.84
N ILE A 39 6.98 -11.88 -5.00
CA ILE A 39 7.33 -10.96 -3.91
C ILE A 39 6.19 -10.02 -3.49
N ASP A 40 5.00 -10.17 -4.08
CA ASP A 40 3.86 -9.27 -3.86
C ASP A 40 3.11 -9.54 -2.56
N HIS A 41 3.18 -10.76 -2.02
CA HIS A 41 2.45 -11.17 -0.81
C HIS A 41 2.58 -10.20 0.38
N PRO A 42 3.78 -9.72 0.76
CA PRO A 42 3.92 -8.77 1.87
C PRO A 42 3.29 -7.41 1.55
N ASN A 43 3.36 -6.96 0.29
CA ASN A 43 2.77 -5.70 -0.16
C ASN A 43 1.24 -5.77 -0.13
N ASP A 44 0.66 -6.87 -0.61
CA ASP A 44 -0.78 -7.12 -0.55
C ASP A 44 -1.27 -7.16 0.91
N ALA A 45 -0.57 -7.90 1.78
CA ALA A 45 -0.91 -7.99 3.20
C ALA A 45 -0.87 -6.62 3.91
N GLY A 46 0.19 -5.84 3.68
CA GLY A 46 0.31 -4.48 4.21
C GLY A 46 -0.78 -3.56 3.67
N GLY A 47 -1.09 -3.65 2.37
CA GLY A 47 -2.16 -2.92 1.71
C GLY A 47 -3.54 -3.21 2.32
N TYR A 48 -3.85 -4.48 2.60
CA TYR A 48 -5.12 -4.88 3.22
C TYR A 48 -5.29 -4.31 4.63
N PHE A 49 -4.23 -4.33 5.43
CA PHE A 49 -4.25 -3.71 6.76
C PHE A 49 -4.57 -2.21 6.65
N ILE A 50 -3.88 -1.50 5.76
CA ILE A 50 -4.13 -0.06 5.55
C ILE A 50 -5.55 0.20 5.05
N HIS A 51 -6.05 -0.61 4.11
CA HIS A 51 -7.42 -0.47 3.61
C HIS A 51 -8.45 -0.63 4.73
N LYS A 52 -8.25 -1.62 5.61
CA LYS A 52 -9.17 -1.93 6.69
C LYS A 52 -9.13 -0.90 7.82
N GLU A 53 -7.94 -0.54 8.30
CA GLU A 53 -7.77 0.32 9.47
C GLU A 53 -7.82 1.82 9.13
N TYR A 54 -7.46 2.18 7.89
CA TYR A 54 -7.44 3.57 7.41
C TYR A 54 -8.22 3.74 6.10
N PRO A 55 -9.51 3.37 6.06
CA PRO A 55 -10.32 3.46 4.85
C PRO A 55 -10.48 4.92 4.41
N ILE A 56 -10.60 5.13 3.09
CA ILE A 56 -10.96 6.44 2.54
C ILE A 56 -12.44 6.68 2.84
N THR A 57 -12.74 7.45 3.88
CA THR A 57 -14.10 7.89 4.17
C THR A 57 -14.48 9.02 3.21
N LYS A 58 -15.30 8.73 2.20
CA LYS A 58 -15.98 9.79 1.45
C LYS A 58 -17.06 10.37 2.34
N TYR A 59 -16.85 11.56 2.88
CA TYR A 59 -17.95 12.36 3.40
C TYR A 59 -18.75 12.83 2.18
N SER A 60 -19.91 12.22 1.93
CA SER A 60 -20.94 12.88 1.14
C SER A 60 -21.34 14.11 1.94
N LEU A 61 -21.21 15.31 1.36
CA LEU A 61 -21.93 16.47 1.91
C LEU A 61 -23.39 16.05 1.94
N ALA A 62 -23.95 15.88 3.13
CA ALA A 62 -25.35 15.51 3.27
C ALA A 62 -26.20 16.48 2.43
N GLY A 63 -26.67 16.03 1.26
CA GLY A 63 -27.64 16.74 0.44
C GLY A 63 -27.23 17.25 -0.95
N VAL A 64 -26.05 16.97 -1.51
CA VAL A 64 -25.80 17.30 -2.93
C VAL A 64 -25.16 16.12 -3.66
N SER A 65 -26.01 15.37 -4.37
CA SER A 65 -25.62 14.51 -5.49
C SER A 65 -25.61 15.32 -6.78
#